data_AF-A0A193QHK4-F1
#
_entry.id   AF-A0A193QHK4-F1
#
_cell.length_a   1.000
_cell.length_b   1.000
_cell.length_c   1.000
_cell.angle_alpha   90.00
_cell.angle_beta   90.00
_cell.angle_gamma   90.00
#
_symmetry.space_group_name_H-M   'P 1'
#
loop_
_entity.id
_entity.type
_entity.pdbx_description
1 polymer ?
#
loop_
_entity_poly.entity_id
_entity_poly.type
_entity_poly.pdbx_seq_one_letter_code
_entity_poly.pdbx_strand_id
1 'polypeptide(L)'
;MSTPIVPWMGGKRRLAKRILSCFPEHKCYVEPFCGGAALFFSKEPSKVAVLNDINGDLINLYRVVKYRLEEFIRQFKWALSSRQLFDWLKETPP
;
A
#
# COMPACT_ATOMS: atom_id res chain seq x y z
N MET A 1 -8.72 8.20 9.55
CA MET A 1 -8.54 7.01 8.68
C MET A 1 -7.43 7.32 7.70
N SER A 2 -6.32 6.60 7.78
CA SER A 2 -5.24 6.64 6.78
C SER A 2 -5.76 6.08 5.46
N THR A 3 -5.37 6.71 4.35
CA THR A 3 -5.73 6.25 3.01
C THR A 3 -4.61 5.35 2.49
N PRO A 4 -4.92 4.20 1.85
CA PRO A 4 -3.94 3.41 1.13
C PRO A 4 -3.06 4.26 0.21
N ILE A 5 -1.78 3.89 0.11
CA ILE A 5 -0.79 4.61 -0.71
C ILE A 5 -1.19 4.63 -2.18
N VAL A 6 -1.82 3.54 -2.66
CA VAL A 6 -2.29 3.40 -4.04
C VAL A 6 -3.78 3.05 -4.08
N PRO A 7 -4.54 3.59 -5.05
CA PRO A 7 -5.86 3.08 -5.35
C PRO A 7 -5.73 1.64 -5.85
N TRP A 8 -6.52 0.73 -5.29
CA TRP A 8 -6.48 -0.68 -5.64
C TRP A 8 -7.89 -1.19 -5.95
N MET A 9 -8.04 -1.91 -7.06
CA MET A 9 -9.30 -2.57 -7.39
C MET A 9 -9.64 -3.60 -6.30
N GLY A 10 -10.90 -3.58 -5.83
CA GLY A 10 -11.32 -4.42 -4.71
C GLY A 10 -10.90 -3.93 -3.32
N GLY A 11 -10.37 -2.71 -3.20
CA GLY A 11 -9.97 -2.09 -1.94
C GLY A 11 -11.11 -2.05 -0.91
N LYS A 12 -10.87 -2.66 0.26
CA LYS A 12 -11.89 -2.86 1.31
C LYS A 12 -12.10 -1.67 2.24
N ARG A 13 -11.63 -0.46 1.87
CA ARG A 13 -11.68 0.74 2.74
C ARG A 13 -13.10 1.05 3.24
N ARG A 14 -14.10 1.01 2.35
CA ARG A 14 -15.51 1.27 2.71
C ARG A 14 -16.10 0.21 3.64
N LEU A 15 -15.57 -1.01 3.60
CA LEU A 15 -16.01 -2.14 4.43
C LEU A 15 -15.15 -2.32 5.68
N ALA A 16 -14.05 -1.57 5.83
CA ALA A 16 -13.04 -1.79 6.85
C ALA A 16 -13.65 -1.81 8.26
N LYS A 17 -14.49 -0.83 8.60
CA LYS A 17 -15.15 -0.77 9.91
C LYS A 17 -15.94 -2.04 10.25
N ARG A 18 -16.70 -2.56 9.27
CA ARG A 18 -17.53 -3.77 9.46
C ARG A 18 -16.68 -5.04 9.52
N ILE A 19 -15.63 -5.13 8.71
CA ILE A 19 -14.74 -6.29 8.70
C ILE A 19 -13.93 -6.33 10.01
N LEU A 20 -13.37 -5.20 10.43
CA LEU A 20 -12.55 -5.10 11.64
C LEU A 20 -13.36 -5.35 12.92
N SER A 21 -14.65 -5.00 12.96
CA SER A 21 -15.51 -5.36 14.11
C SER A 21 -15.71 -6.86 14.28
N CYS A 22 -15.44 -7.66 13.24
CA CYS A 22 -15.52 -9.12 13.30
C CYS A 22 -14.18 -9.76 13.71
N PHE A 23 -13.11 -8.97 13.87
CA PHE A 23 -11.81 -9.53 14.26
C PHE A 23 -11.82 -9.89 15.74
N PRO A 24 -11.36 -11.09 16.12
CA PRO A 24 -11.11 -11.42 17.52
C PRO A 24 -9.88 -10.66 18.02
N GLU A 25 -9.65 -10.67 19.34
CA GLU A 25 -8.36 -10.26 19.89
C GLU A 25 -7.25 -11.13 19.31
N HIS A 26 -6.16 -10.52 18.86
CA HIS A 26 -5.07 -11.23 18.20
C HIS A 26 -3.74 -10.50 18.38
N LYS A 27 -2.66 -11.28 18.41
CA LYS A 27 -1.29 -10.76 18.47
C LYS A 27 -0.62 -10.67 17.09
N CYS A 28 -1.02 -11.55 16.18
CA CYS A 28 -0.51 -11.63 14.82
C CYS A 28 -1.63 -11.35 13.83
N TYR A 29 -1.39 -10.42 12.92
CA TYR A 29 -2.25 -10.13 11.79
C TYR A 29 -1.59 -10.63 10.51
N VAL A 30 -2.30 -11.39 9.69
CA VAL A 30 -1.79 -11.89 8.42
C VAL A 30 -2.79 -11.55 7.32
N GLU A 31 -2.32 -10.86 6.28
CA GLU A 31 -3.12 -10.52 5.10
C GLU A 31 -2.42 -11.07 3.85
N PRO A 32 -2.77 -12.29 3.40
CA PRO A 32 -2.11 -12.96 2.28
C PRO A 32 -2.33 -12.29 0.92
N PHE A 33 -3.41 -11.51 0.80
CA PHE A 33 -3.85 -10.80 -0.39
C PHE A 33 -4.11 -9.34 -0.04
N CYS A 34 -3.06 -8.62 0.34
CA CYS A 34 -3.22 -7.29 0.92
C CYS A 34 -3.71 -6.26 -0.09
N GLY A 35 -3.36 -6.38 -1.37
CA GLY A 35 -3.62 -5.34 -2.36
C GLY A 35 -3.17 -3.97 -1.83
N GLY A 36 -4.06 -2.99 -1.83
CA GLY A 36 -3.81 -1.68 -1.22
C GLY A 36 -3.64 -1.66 0.32
N ALA A 37 -3.63 -2.81 1.00
CA ALA A 37 -3.49 -2.97 2.45
C ALA A 37 -4.49 -2.13 3.27
N ALA A 38 -5.72 -2.01 2.75
CA ALA A 38 -6.74 -1.12 3.31
C ALA A 38 -7.15 -1.50 4.74
N LEU A 39 -7.22 -2.81 5.05
CA LEU A 39 -7.53 -3.28 6.40
C LEU A 39 -6.36 -3.06 7.35
N PHE A 40 -5.15 -3.41 6.92
CA PHE A 40 -3.92 -3.17 7.66
C PHE A 40 -3.78 -1.71 8.12
N PHE A 41 -4.00 -0.74 7.24
CA PHE A 41 -3.90 0.68 7.59
C PHE A 41 -5.08 1.20 8.42
N SER A 42 -6.23 0.51 8.40
CA SER A 42 -7.43 0.95 9.11
C SER A 42 -7.58 0.36 10.52
N LYS A 43 -6.75 -0.63 10.90
CA LYS A 43 -6.78 -1.28 12.22
C LYS A 43 -5.72 -0.71 13.15
N GLU A 44 -5.91 -0.94 14.43
CA GLU A 44 -4.84 -0.76 15.42
C GLU A 44 -3.67 -1.72 15.14
N PRO A 45 -2.40 -1.29 15.28
CA PRO A 45 -1.24 -2.15 15.08
C PRO A 45 -1.28 -3.41 15.94
N SER A 46 -0.98 -4.56 15.33
CA SER A 46 -0.79 -5.82 16.06
C SER A 46 0.68 -5.99 16.40
N LYS A 47 1.01 -6.79 17.42
CA LYS A 47 2.41 -7.07 17.79
C LYS A 47 3.23 -7.59 16.62
N VAL A 48 2.61 -8.40 15.77
CA VAL A 48 3.17 -8.90 14.52
C VAL A 48 2.16 -8.67 13.40
N ALA A 49 2.64 -8.21 12.24
CA ALA A 49 1.83 -8.10 11.04
C ALA A 49 2.60 -8.63 9.82
N VAL A 50 1.93 -9.46 9.03
CA VAL A 50 2.45 -10.05 7.80
C VAL A 50 1.55 -9.61 6.65
N LEU A 51 2.13 -8.87 5.70
CA LEU A 51 1.46 -8.50 4.46
C LEU A 51 2.10 -9.26 3.32
N ASN A 52 1.27 -9.85 2.48
CA ASN A 52 1.69 -10.54 1.26
C ASN A 52 0.74 -10.18 0.12
N ASP A 53 1.29 -10.21 -1.09
CA ASP A 53 0.54 -10.14 -2.34
C ASP A 53 1.38 -10.85 -3.43
N ILE A 54 0.72 -11.34 -4.47
CA ILE A 54 1.41 -11.94 -5.62
C ILE A 54 2.08 -10.87 -6.50
N ASN A 55 1.58 -9.62 -6.44
CA ASN A 55 2.14 -8.51 -7.19
C ASN A 55 3.45 -8.03 -6.53
N GLY A 56 4.58 -8.36 -7.16
CA GLY A 56 5.92 -7.99 -6.68
C GLY A 56 6.14 -6.48 -6.62
N ASP A 57 5.64 -5.71 -7.58
CA ASP A 57 5.80 -4.25 -7.63
C ASP A 57 5.07 -3.56 -6.48
N LEU A 58 3.89 -4.07 -6.12
CA LEU A 58 3.13 -3.59 -4.97
C LEU A 58 3.89 -3.83 -3.66
N ILE A 59 4.44 -5.03 -3.47
CA ILE A 59 5.25 -5.33 -2.28
C ILE A 59 6.53 -4.51 -2.28
N ASN A 60 7.16 -4.31 -3.44
CA ASN A 60 8.33 -3.45 -3.58
C ASN A 60 8.02 -2.00 -3.17
N LEU A 61 6.89 -1.44 -3.62
CA LEU A 61 6.44 -0.10 -3.21
C LEU A 61 6.35 0.01 -1.69
N TYR A 62 5.69 -0.94 -1.02
CA TYR A 62 5.60 -0.93 0.45
C TYR A 62 6.97 -1.03 1.13
N ARG A 63 7.90 -1.81 0.57
CA ARG A 63 9.28 -1.90 1.09
C ARG A 63 10.04 -0.58 0.91
N VAL A 64 9.95 0.05 -0.25
CA VAL A 64 10.58 1.35 -0.52
C VAL A 64 10.03 2.41 0.42
N VAL A 65 8.71 2.48 0.59
CA VAL A 65 8.08 3.41 1.54
C VAL A 65 8.54 3.13 2.98
N LYS A 66 8.66 1.87 3.39
CA LYS A 66 9.11 1.51 4.74
C LYS A 66 10.56 1.88 5.01
N TYR A 67 11.45 1.66 4.05
CA TYR A 67 12.90 1.72 4.29
C TYR A 67 13.57 2.98 3.71
N ARG A 68 12.98 3.64 2.71
CA ARG A 68 13.58 4.73 1.91
C ARG A 68 12.54 5.82 1.56
N LEU A 69 11.72 6.20 2.54
CA LEU A 69 10.61 7.15 2.34
C LEU A 69 11.10 8.51 1.82
N GLU A 70 12.19 9.04 2.37
CA GLU A 70 12.69 10.36 2.01
C GLU A 70 13.18 10.40 0.57
N GLU A 71 13.94 9.40 0.13
CA GLU A 71 14.38 9.30 -1.25
C GLU A 71 13.22 9.10 -2.21
N PHE A 72 12.23 8.28 -1.82
CA PHE A 72 11.00 8.10 -2.60
C PHE A 72 10.31 9.44 -2.82
N ILE A 73 10.03 10.20 -1.75
CA ILE A 73 9.40 11.53 -1.85
C ILE A 73 10.25 12.49 -2.69
N ARG A 74 11.58 12.46 -2.55
CA ARG A 74 12.49 13.34 -3.29
C ARG A 74 12.39 13.16 -4.80
N GLN A 75 12.15 11.93 -5.30
CA GLN A 75 11.97 11.68 -6.74
C GLN A 75 10.73 12.39 -7.32
N PHE A 76 9.66 12.52 -6.53
CA PHE A 76 8.40 13.10 -7.00
C PHE A 76 8.22 14.58 -6.66
N LYS A 77 8.96 15.12 -5.67
CA LYS A 77 8.76 16.47 -5.12
C LYS A 77 8.74 17.58 -6.19
N TRP A 78 9.55 17.43 -7.24
CA TRP A 78 9.67 18.39 -8.33
C TRP A 78 9.37 17.78 -9.71
N ALA A 79 8.73 16.61 -9.73
CA ALA A 79 8.37 15.95 -10.98
C ALA A 79 7.30 16.78 -11.72
N LEU A 80 7.51 16.99 -13.01
CA LEU A 80 6.55 17.70 -13.86
C LEU A 80 5.40 16.78 -14.23
N SER A 81 4.18 17.15 -13.87
CA SER A 81 2.99 16.44 -14.34
C SER A 81 2.70 16.80 -15.80
N SER A 82 3.22 16.01 -16.74
CA SER A 82 2.98 16.20 -18.18
C SER A 82 2.69 14.87 -18.89
N ARG A 83 1.99 14.96 -20.04
CA ARG A 83 1.74 13.78 -20.88
C ARG A 83 3.04 13.16 -21.40
N GLN A 84 3.99 13.99 -21.80
CA GLN A 84 5.29 13.54 -22.29
C GLN A 84 6.06 12.74 -21.23
N LEU A 85 6.07 13.20 -19.97
CA LEU A 85 6.74 12.46 -18.89
C LEU A 85 6.06 11.12 -18.62
N PHE A 86 4.72 11.08 -18.67
CA PHE A 86 3.97 9.84 -18.52
C PHE A 86 4.28 8.83 -19.63
N ASP A 87 4.40 9.28 -20.88
CA ASP A 87 4.74 8.41 -22.00
C ASP A 87 6.17 7.87 -21.87
N TRP A 88 7.15 8.68 -21.41
CA TRP A 88 8.50 8.20 -21.11
C TRP A 88 8.55 7.16 -19.98
N LEU A 89 7.79 7.35 -18.90
CA LEU A 89 7.74 6.39 -17.79
C LEU A 89 7.14 5.05 -18.22
N LYS A 90 6.19 5.06 -19.16
CA LYS A 90 5.61 3.82 -19.72
C LYS A 90 6.62 2.99 -20.53
N GLU A 91 7.58 3.65 -21.16
CA GLU A 91 8.63 3.00 -21.96
C GLU A 91 9.77 2.45 -21.08
N THR A 92 9.83 2.87 -19.81
CA THR A 92 10.88 2.44 -18.89
C THR A 92 10.70 0.96 -18.56
N PRO A 93 11.70 0.10 -18.82
CA PRO A 93 11.61 -1.32 -18.47
C PRO A 93 11.40 -1.51 -16.95
N PRO A 94 10.58 -2.49 -16.55
CA PRO A 94 10.34 -2.80 -15.14
C PRO A 94 11.58 -3.35 -14.43
#